data_AF-A0A645D718-F1
#
_entry.id   AF-A0A645D718-F1
#
_cell.length_a   1.000
_cell.length_b   1.000
_cell.length_c   1.000
_cell.angle_alpha   90.00
_cell.angle_beta   90.00
_cell.angle_gamma   90.00
#
_symmetry.space_group_name_H-M   'P 1'
#
loop_
_entity.id
_entity.type
_entity.pdbx_description
1 polymer ?
#
loop_
_entity_poly.entity_id
_entity_poly.type
_entity_poly.pdbx_seq_one_letter_code
_entity_poly.pdbx_strand_id
1 'polypeptide(L)'
;MGTGCSVMMQIEERSDLISENILKTIAFTDKGATDYALEGIIRSCGDTLTWLSSELALFGTIEEGIESAFSVNDNEGVYLVPAQLGLAAPFWDSDIRAAFLGMNRRTGKPHLIRAGFESILFQIRAVIDEIKLVTRMEIPRVKVDGGVTKNHRLMQMLADILGIKIEVSCVEELSALGVLMLTSGFGMQQEGRVFSPESNNLEQHYQQWLEYINKVRDNE
;
A
#
# COMPACT_ATOMS: atom_id res chain seq x y z
N MET A 1 -0.57 -6.42 4.19
CA MET A 1 -1.28 -6.28 2.88
C MET A 1 -2.32 -7.41 2.73
N GLY A 2 -3.56 -7.14 3.14
CA GLY A 2 -4.70 -8.07 3.05
C GLY A 2 -5.81 -7.51 2.18
N THR A 3 -7.09 -7.80 2.48
CA THR A 3 -8.26 -7.23 1.78
C THR A 3 -8.18 -5.70 1.70
N GLY A 4 -7.99 -5.06 2.85
CA GLY A 4 -7.49 -3.70 2.97
C GLY A 4 -6.00 -3.68 3.34
N CYS A 5 -5.42 -2.48 3.39
CA CYS A 5 -4.07 -2.27 3.91
C CYS A 5 -4.10 -1.18 4.96
N SER A 6 -3.32 -1.35 6.04
CA SER A 6 -3.08 -0.31 7.03
C SER A 6 -1.58 -0.07 7.08
N VAL A 7 -1.18 1.20 7.04
CA VAL A 7 0.21 1.63 7.23
C VAL A 7 0.28 2.33 8.57
N MET A 8 1.07 1.79 9.49
CA MET A 8 1.17 2.28 10.85
C MET A 8 2.60 2.70 11.20
N MET A 9 2.72 3.80 11.95
CA MET A 9 3.98 4.25 12.55
C MET A 9 3.76 4.54 14.03
N GLN A 10 4.47 3.84 14.91
CA GLN A 10 4.43 4.13 16.34
C GLN A 10 4.98 5.54 16.59
N ILE A 11 4.31 6.27 17.47
CA ILE A 11 4.66 7.63 17.89
C ILE A 11 4.61 7.72 19.41
N GLU A 12 5.35 8.68 19.96
CA GLU A 12 5.27 8.97 21.39
C GLU A 12 3.92 9.63 21.74
N GLU A 13 3.39 9.30 22.93
CA GLU A 13 2.10 9.80 23.45
C GLU A 13 1.97 11.33 23.36
N ARG A 14 3.06 12.05 23.67
CA ARG A 14 3.12 13.51 23.73
C ARG A 14 3.36 14.19 22.39
N SER A 15 3.28 13.47 21.28
CA SER A 15 3.47 14.07 19.97
C SER A 15 2.28 14.97 19.61
N ASP A 16 2.54 16.27 19.46
CA ASP A 16 1.59 17.31 18.99
C ASP A 16 1.32 17.20 17.47
N LEU A 17 1.41 16.00 16.93
CA LEU A 17 1.21 15.72 15.51
C LEU A 17 -0.28 15.80 15.18
N ILE A 18 -0.62 16.65 14.22
CA ILE A 18 -1.97 16.86 13.73
C ILE A 18 -1.93 16.67 12.22
N SER A 19 -2.86 15.86 11.70
CA SER A 19 -3.12 15.68 10.27
C SER A 19 -4.61 15.49 10.06
N GLU A 20 -5.14 16.06 8.99
CA GLU A 20 -6.49 15.76 8.50
C GLU A 20 -6.49 14.54 7.56
N ASN A 21 -5.31 14.11 7.12
CA ASN A 21 -5.13 13.07 6.11
C ASN A 21 -4.74 11.70 6.72
N ILE A 22 -4.25 11.67 7.96
CA ILE A 22 -3.82 10.45 8.67
C ILE A 22 -4.39 10.45 10.09
N LEU A 23 -4.77 9.26 10.58
CA LEU A 23 -5.38 9.10 11.89
C LEU A 23 -4.29 8.97 12.98
N LYS A 24 -4.54 9.56 14.14
CA LYS A 24 -3.81 9.25 15.39
C LYS A 24 -4.66 8.25 16.19
N THR A 25 -4.09 7.10 16.51
CA THR A 25 -4.77 5.99 17.19
C THR A 25 -3.96 5.44 18.36
N ILE A 26 -4.59 4.62 19.20
CA ILE A 26 -3.91 3.84 20.23
C ILE A 26 -3.33 2.60 19.55
N ALA A 27 -2.02 2.38 19.71
CA ALA A 27 -1.35 1.18 19.21
C ALA A 27 -1.63 -0.01 20.12
N PHE A 28 -1.28 0.09 21.41
CA PHE A 28 -1.59 -0.90 22.43
C PHE A 28 -1.46 -0.28 23.83
N THR A 29 -1.94 -1.00 24.85
CA THR A 29 -1.71 -0.66 26.25
C THR A 29 -1.16 -1.90 26.97
N ASP A 30 0.01 -1.77 27.57
CA ASP A 30 0.64 -2.82 28.39
C ASP A 30 1.07 -2.24 29.73
N LYS A 31 0.80 -2.96 30.83
CA LYS A 31 1.19 -2.60 32.21
C LYS A 31 0.90 -1.14 32.62
N GLY A 32 -0.18 -0.56 32.10
CA GLY A 32 -0.60 0.81 32.41
C GLY A 32 0.10 1.91 31.61
N ALA A 33 0.95 1.56 30.63
CA ALA A 33 1.48 2.48 29.64
C ALA A 33 0.73 2.30 28.31
N THR A 34 0.39 3.42 27.65
CA THR A 34 -0.32 3.42 26.37
C THR A 34 0.60 3.97 25.29
N ASP A 35 0.80 3.17 24.24
CA ASP A 35 1.53 3.55 23.04
C ASP A 35 0.54 4.00 21.95
N TYR A 36 0.97 4.93 21.10
CA TYR A 36 0.16 5.52 20.04
C TYR A 36 0.77 5.25 18.68
N ALA A 37 -0.06 5.34 17.63
CA ALA A 37 0.39 5.24 16.25
C ALA A 37 -0.28 6.29 15.38
N LEU A 38 0.41 6.69 14.32
CA LEU A 38 -0.22 7.23 13.12
C LEU A 38 -0.66 6.06 12.24
N GLU A 39 -1.87 6.14 11.69
CA GLU A 39 -2.46 5.10 10.85
C GLU A 39 -3.06 5.70 9.57
N GLY A 40 -2.59 5.21 8.42
CA GLY A 40 -3.23 5.44 7.13
C GLY A 40 -3.95 4.19 6.65
N ILE A 41 -5.27 4.29 6.53
CA ILE A 41 -6.14 3.20 6.11
C ILE A 41 -6.33 3.25 4.59
N ILE A 42 -6.08 2.12 3.92
CA ILE A 42 -6.32 1.88 2.51
C ILE A 42 -7.43 0.83 2.39
N ARG A 43 -8.61 1.24 1.95
CA ARG A 43 -9.80 0.36 1.88
C ARG A 43 -9.64 -0.75 0.85
N SER A 44 -9.19 -0.40 -0.35
CA SER A 44 -9.12 -1.31 -1.49
C SER A 44 -7.66 -1.64 -1.83
N CYS A 45 -7.16 -2.73 -1.20
CA CYS A 45 -5.84 -3.29 -1.43
C CYS A 45 -5.96 -4.67 -2.11
N GLY A 46 -5.98 -5.75 -1.34
CA GLY A 46 -6.22 -7.10 -1.86
C GLY A 46 -7.61 -7.25 -2.46
N ASP A 47 -8.60 -6.49 -1.96
CA ASP A 47 -9.93 -6.42 -2.55
C ASP A 47 -9.90 -5.93 -4.01
N THR A 48 -9.02 -4.98 -4.34
CA THR A 48 -8.80 -4.55 -5.73
C THR A 48 -8.36 -5.73 -6.59
N LEU A 49 -7.44 -6.57 -6.11
CA LEU A 49 -6.98 -7.73 -6.86
C LEU A 49 -8.09 -8.78 -7.01
N THR A 50 -8.89 -9.00 -5.96
CA THR A 50 -10.07 -9.87 -6.01
C THR A 50 -11.09 -9.35 -7.03
N TRP A 51 -11.33 -8.05 -7.09
CA TRP A 51 -12.22 -7.44 -8.07
C TRP A 51 -11.70 -7.64 -9.51
N LEU A 52 -10.40 -7.42 -9.74
CA LEU A 52 -9.79 -7.65 -11.05
C LEU A 52 -9.83 -9.14 -11.46
N SER A 53 -9.62 -10.06 -10.52
CA SER A 53 -9.62 -11.50 -10.79
C SER A 53 -11.03 -12.05 -10.98
N SER A 54 -11.91 -11.83 -10.00
CA SER A 54 -13.18 -12.54 -9.86
C SER A 54 -14.31 -11.83 -10.58
N GLU A 55 -14.37 -10.50 -10.49
CA GLU A 55 -15.47 -9.72 -11.07
C GLU A 55 -15.19 -9.32 -12.51
N LEU A 56 -13.94 -8.91 -12.81
CA LEU A 56 -13.53 -8.58 -14.18
C LEU A 56 -12.92 -9.74 -14.97
N ALA A 57 -12.73 -10.91 -14.34
CA ALA A 57 -12.16 -12.10 -14.97
C ALA A 57 -10.80 -11.86 -15.67
N LEU A 58 -9.98 -10.94 -15.14
CA LEU A 58 -8.68 -10.61 -15.75
C LEU A 58 -7.61 -11.65 -15.45
N PHE A 59 -7.71 -12.46 -14.40
CA PHE A 59 -6.73 -13.54 -14.16
C PHE A 59 -7.33 -14.54 -13.17
N GLY A 60 -6.83 -15.78 -13.18
CA GLY A 60 -7.31 -16.84 -12.30
C GLY A 60 -6.69 -16.79 -10.90
N THR A 61 -5.39 -16.53 -10.81
CA THR A 61 -4.67 -16.44 -9.51
C THR A 61 -3.81 -15.19 -9.43
N ILE A 62 -3.49 -14.74 -8.21
CA ILE A 62 -2.60 -13.58 -7.99
C ILE A 62 -1.25 -13.79 -8.69
N GLU A 63 -0.70 -15.01 -8.66
CA GLU A 63 0.55 -15.36 -9.31
C GLU A 63 0.45 -15.20 -10.84
N GLU A 64 -0.64 -15.66 -11.45
CA GLU A 64 -0.89 -15.46 -12.89
C GLU A 64 -1.02 -13.96 -13.21
N GLY A 65 -1.72 -13.20 -12.36
CA GLY A 65 -1.85 -11.76 -12.48
C GLY A 65 -0.49 -11.06 -12.44
N ILE A 66 0.38 -11.45 -11.52
CA ILE A 66 1.74 -10.91 -11.41
C ILE A 66 2.55 -11.27 -12.66
N GLU A 67 2.58 -12.53 -13.10
CA GLU A 67 3.31 -12.87 -14.33
C GLU A 67 2.77 -12.12 -15.56
N SER A 68 1.46 -11.89 -15.63
CA SER A 68 0.87 -11.07 -16.69
C SER A 68 1.30 -9.60 -16.58
N ALA A 69 1.21 -8.99 -15.40
CA ALA A 69 1.60 -7.60 -15.17
C ALA A 69 3.08 -7.34 -15.52
N PHE A 70 3.96 -8.27 -15.18
CA PHE A 70 5.40 -8.16 -15.46
C PHE A 70 5.82 -8.67 -16.85
N SER A 71 4.87 -9.17 -17.66
CA SER A 71 5.13 -9.54 -19.07
C SER A 71 5.27 -8.33 -19.99
N VAL A 72 4.82 -7.15 -19.53
CA VAL A 72 4.95 -5.87 -20.22
C VAL A 72 5.97 -4.98 -19.52
N ASN A 73 6.73 -4.21 -20.29
CA ASN A 73 7.79 -3.36 -19.74
C ASN A 73 7.25 -2.11 -19.03
N ASP A 74 6.05 -1.65 -19.42
CA ASP A 74 5.43 -0.42 -18.94
C ASP A 74 3.90 -0.59 -18.73
N ASN A 75 3.24 0.38 -18.10
CA ASN A 75 1.79 0.44 -17.96
C ASN A 75 1.08 1.03 -19.20
N GLU A 76 1.81 1.48 -20.24
CA GLU A 76 1.27 2.11 -21.47
C GLU A 76 0.38 3.34 -21.18
N GLY A 77 0.67 4.05 -20.09
CA GLY A 77 -0.10 5.19 -19.62
C GLY A 77 -1.43 4.82 -18.97
N VAL A 78 -1.66 3.54 -18.64
CA VAL A 78 -2.89 3.06 -18.02
C VAL A 78 -2.77 3.11 -16.51
N TYR A 79 -3.74 3.76 -15.87
CA TYR A 79 -3.80 3.90 -14.41
C TYR A 79 -5.16 3.46 -13.88
N LEU A 80 -5.16 2.90 -12.68
CA LEU A 80 -6.37 2.59 -11.93
C LEU A 80 -6.50 3.55 -10.75
N VAL A 81 -7.65 4.20 -10.63
CA VAL A 81 -8.15 4.79 -9.38
C VAL A 81 -8.88 3.67 -8.63
N PRO A 82 -8.32 3.11 -7.55
CA PRO A 82 -8.83 1.91 -6.89
C PRO A 82 -9.87 2.28 -5.82
N ALA A 83 -10.95 2.94 -6.26
CA ALA A 83 -11.99 3.49 -5.39
C ALA A 83 -13.30 2.69 -5.44
N GLN A 84 -13.22 1.35 -5.36
CA GLN A 84 -14.41 0.50 -5.38
C GLN A 84 -15.35 0.81 -4.20
N LEU A 85 -14.78 1.23 -3.07
CA LEU A 85 -15.48 1.62 -1.83
C LEU A 85 -15.15 3.07 -1.41
N GLY A 86 -14.86 3.94 -2.40
CA GLY A 86 -14.25 5.24 -2.17
C GLY A 86 -12.78 5.15 -1.75
N LEU A 87 -12.13 6.30 -1.58
CA LEU A 87 -10.77 6.42 -1.09
C LEU A 87 -10.77 6.82 0.39
N ALA A 88 -9.91 6.16 1.16
CA ALA A 88 -9.60 6.55 2.53
C ALA A 88 -8.32 7.40 2.54
N ALA A 89 -7.39 7.17 3.48
CA ALA A 89 -6.18 7.97 3.59
C ALA A 89 -5.33 7.93 2.31
N PRO A 90 -4.67 9.03 1.93
CA PRO A 90 -4.77 10.37 2.52
C PRO A 90 -5.91 11.24 1.94
N PHE A 91 -6.74 10.70 1.04
CA PHE A 91 -7.67 11.49 0.22
C PHE A 91 -9.03 11.75 0.86
N TRP A 92 -9.52 10.80 1.66
CA TRP A 92 -10.81 10.83 2.38
C TRP A 92 -12.00 11.26 1.52
N ASP A 93 -12.29 10.45 0.52
CA ASP A 93 -13.35 10.70 -0.45
C ASP A 93 -14.25 9.47 -0.56
N SER A 94 -15.46 9.56 -0.01
CA SER A 94 -16.42 8.44 -0.02
C SER A 94 -17.19 8.32 -1.32
N ASP A 95 -17.22 9.38 -2.13
CA ASP A 95 -18.10 9.46 -3.30
C ASP A 95 -17.36 9.08 -4.58
N ILE A 96 -16.03 9.30 -4.62
CA ILE A 96 -15.16 8.83 -5.70
C ILE A 96 -15.37 7.34 -6.01
N ARG A 97 -15.41 7.00 -7.30
CA ARG A 97 -15.54 5.61 -7.79
C ARG A 97 -14.34 5.13 -8.59
N ALA A 98 -14.21 3.81 -8.67
CA ALA A 98 -13.11 3.18 -9.38
C ALA A 98 -13.14 3.50 -10.88
N ALA A 99 -11.98 3.84 -11.44
CA ALA A 99 -11.86 4.23 -12.85
C ALA A 99 -10.52 3.80 -13.44
N PHE A 100 -10.54 3.27 -14.66
CA PHE A 100 -9.35 3.12 -15.49
C PHE A 100 -9.17 4.36 -16.37
N LEU A 101 -7.98 4.94 -16.37
CA LEU A 101 -7.65 6.15 -17.13
C LEU A 101 -6.44 5.93 -18.04
N GLY A 102 -6.32 6.76 -19.07
CA GLY A 102 -5.17 6.78 -19.98
C GLY A 102 -5.11 5.65 -21.02
N MET A 103 -6.18 4.86 -21.16
CA MET A 103 -6.25 3.78 -22.15
C MET A 103 -6.09 4.30 -23.59
N ASN A 104 -5.32 3.56 -24.39
CA ASN A 104 -5.10 3.82 -25.81
C ASN A 104 -5.18 2.52 -26.63
N ARG A 105 -4.98 2.57 -27.95
CA ARG A 105 -5.12 1.40 -28.84
C ARG A 105 -4.15 0.24 -28.54
N ARG A 106 -3.02 0.50 -27.88
CA ARG A 106 -2.05 -0.52 -27.46
C ARG A 106 -2.37 -1.10 -26.08
N THR A 107 -3.30 -0.50 -25.35
CA THR A 107 -3.75 -1.03 -24.07
C THR A 107 -4.30 -2.45 -24.25
N GLY A 108 -3.90 -3.32 -23.34
CA GLY A 108 -4.22 -4.73 -23.36
C GLY A 108 -4.37 -5.25 -21.94
N LYS A 109 -4.81 -6.50 -21.83
CA LYS A 109 -5.06 -7.18 -20.57
C LYS A 109 -3.90 -7.07 -19.55
N PRO A 110 -2.62 -7.29 -19.92
CA PRO A 110 -1.49 -7.10 -18.99
C PRO A 110 -1.40 -5.70 -18.38
N HIS A 111 -1.71 -4.65 -19.15
CA HIS A 111 -1.62 -3.26 -18.69
C HIS A 111 -2.69 -2.93 -17.64
N LEU A 112 -3.91 -3.47 -17.79
CA LEU A 112 -4.97 -3.30 -16.79
C LEU A 112 -4.61 -4.01 -15.47
N ILE A 113 -4.05 -5.21 -15.57
CA ILE A 113 -3.61 -5.98 -14.41
C ILE A 113 -2.45 -5.26 -13.71
N ARG A 114 -1.47 -4.77 -14.48
CA ARG A 114 -0.35 -3.97 -13.96
C ARG A 114 -0.82 -2.70 -13.26
N ALA A 115 -1.74 -1.95 -13.86
CA ALA A 115 -2.34 -0.77 -13.24
C ALA A 115 -3.04 -1.10 -11.91
N GLY A 116 -3.64 -2.29 -11.80
CA GLY A 116 -4.14 -2.86 -10.55
C GLY A 116 -3.08 -2.92 -9.46
N PHE A 117 -1.97 -3.63 -9.72
CA PHE A 117 -0.88 -3.77 -8.75
C PHE A 117 -0.22 -2.42 -8.44
N GLU A 118 0.07 -1.60 -9.46
CA GLU A 118 0.67 -0.28 -9.29
C GLU A 118 -0.18 0.63 -8.39
N SER A 119 -1.51 0.64 -8.57
CA SER A 119 -2.43 1.46 -7.77
C SER A 119 -2.37 1.13 -6.27
N ILE A 120 -2.14 -0.13 -5.89
CA ILE A 120 -1.99 -0.53 -4.49
C ILE A 120 -0.69 0.07 -3.93
N LEU A 121 0.40 -0.02 -4.68
CA LEU A 121 1.69 0.50 -4.24
C LEU A 121 1.69 2.03 -4.18
N PHE A 122 1.00 2.69 -5.11
CA PHE A 122 0.82 4.15 -5.10
C PHE A 122 0.00 4.63 -3.90
N GLN A 123 -1.06 3.91 -3.52
CA GLN A 123 -1.80 4.22 -2.29
C GLN A 123 -0.92 4.09 -1.04
N ILE A 124 -0.12 3.04 -0.94
CA ILE A 124 0.84 2.86 0.17
C ILE A 124 1.83 4.02 0.20
N ARG A 125 2.36 4.40 -0.96
CA ARG A 125 3.26 5.56 -1.09
C ARG A 125 2.61 6.85 -0.62
N ALA A 126 1.40 7.15 -1.07
CA ALA A 126 0.68 8.36 -0.68
C ALA A 126 0.50 8.48 0.84
N VAL A 127 0.19 7.36 1.50
CA VAL A 127 0.10 7.30 2.96
C VAL A 127 1.46 7.51 3.63
N ILE A 128 2.52 6.88 3.12
CA ILE A 128 3.88 7.04 3.68
C ILE A 128 4.39 8.48 3.51
N ASP A 129 4.13 9.11 2.36
CA ASP A 129 4.53 10.49 2.10
C ASP A 129 3.81 11.45 3.05
N GLU A 130 2.53 11.22 3.36
CA GLU A 130 1.80 11.99 4.37
C GLU A 130 2.36 11.76 5.80
N ILE A 131 2.70 10.52 6.17
CA ILE A 131 3.35 10.24 7.47
C ILE A 131 4.70 10.98 7.57
N LYS A 132 5.52 10.97 6.51
CA LYS A 132 6.78 11.74 6.47
C LYS A 132 6.54 13.23 6.62
N LEU A 133 5.51 13.76 5.94
CA LEU A 133 5.16 15.18 6.01
C LEU A 133 4.79 15.61 7.43
N VAL A 134 3.94 14.83 8.09
CA VAL A 134 3.43 15.11 9.44
C VAL A 134 4.54 14.97 10.48
N THR A 135 5.30 13.88 10.43
CA THR A 135 6.34 13.58 11.43
C THR A 135 7.65 14.34 11.21
N ARG A 136 7.92 14.76 9.97
CA ARG A 136 9.24 15.28 9.52
C ARG A 136 10.40 14.32 9.79
N MET A 137 10.09 13.03 9.92
CA MET A 137 11.08 11.99 10.18
C MET A 137 11.47 11.28 8.88
N GLU A 138 12.74 10.91 8.80
CA GLU A 138 13.18 9.96 7.80
C GLU A 138 12.73 8.54 8.18
N ILE A 139 12.23 7.80 7.20
CA ILE A 139 11.80 6.41 7.36
C ILE A 139 12.85 5.52 6.69
N PRO A 140 13.76 4.88 7.46
CA PRO A 140 14.88 4.12 6.89
C PRO A 140 14.45 2.76 6.32
N ARG A 141 13.30 2.25 6.78
CA ARG A 141 12.72 0.96 6.35
C ARG A 141 11.23 0.91 6.62
N VAL A 142 10.53 0.11 5.82
CA VAL A 142 9.12 -0.24 6.00
C VAL A 142 9.03 -1.75 6.17
N LYS A 143 8.41 -2.20 7.26
CA LYS A 143 8.13 -3.62 7.49
C LYS A 143 6.79 -3.98 6.87
N VAL A 144 6.73 -5.11 6.16
CA VAL A 144 5.52 -5.55 5.46
C VAL A 144 5.21 -7.02 5.75
N ASP A 145 3.92 -7.33 5.75
CA ASP A 145 3.35 -8.66 5.96
C ASP A 145 2.07 -8.86 5.10
N GLY A 146 1.50 -10.07 5.16
CA GLY A 146 0.27 -10.44 4.48
C GLY A 146 0.48 -11.21 3.18
N GLY A 147 -0.60 -11.81 2.65
CA GLY A 147 -0.50 -12.80 1.56
C GLY A 147 0.19 -12.30 0.29
N VAL A 148 0.05 -11.01 -0.03
CA VAL A 148 0.59 -10.41 -1.26
C VAL A 148 2.11 -10.13 -1.17
N THR A 149 2.71 -10.14 0.03
CA THR A 149 4.15 -9.85 0.21
C THR A 149 5.07 -11.02 -0.16
N LYS A 150 4.50 -12.19 -0.49
CA LYS A 150 5.25 -13.37 -0.95
C LYS A 150 5.95 -13.15 -2.30
N ASN A 151 5.45 -12.22 -3.11
CA ASN A 151 5.99 -11.99 -4.43
C ASN A 151 7.18 -11.02 -4.41
N HIS A 152 8.36 -11.52 -4.77
CA HIS A 152 9.59 -10.72 -4.76
C HIS A 152 9.59 -9.56 -5.75
N ARG A 153 8.99 -9.73 -6.94
CA ARG A 153 8.95 -8.65 -7.95
C ARG A 153 8.10 -7.49 -7.47
N LEU A 154 6.97 -7.78 -6.81
CA LEU A 154 6.11 -6.76 -6.24
C LEU A 154 6.77 -6.04 -5.06
N MET A 155 7.48 -6.77 -4.19
CA MET A 155 8.21 -6.16 -3.07
C MET A 155 9.39 -5.30 -3.54
N GLN A 156 10.08 -5.71 -4.61
CA GLN A 156 11.09 -4.87 -5.25
C GLN A 156 10.46 -3.61 -5.85
N MET A 157 9.32 -3.73 -6.55
CA MET A 157 8.60 -2.58 -7.09
C MET A 157 8.13 -1.62 -6.00
N LEU A 158 7.70 -2.13 -4.84
CA LEU A 158 7.36 -1.30 -3.68
C LEU A 158 8.58 -0.55 -3.14
N ALA A 159 9.73 -1.23 -3.00
CA ALA A 159 10.97 -0.58 -2.56
C ALA A 159 11.38 0.55 -3.52
N ASP A 160 11.32 0.29 -4.82
CA ASP A 160 11.62 1.27 -5.87
C ASP A 160 10.66 2.46 -5.84
N ILE A 161 9.34 2.23 -5.75
CA ILE A 161 8.33 3.30 -5.68
C ILE A 161 8.51 4.17 -4.46
N LEU A 162 8.80 3.58 -3.29
CA LEU A 162 8.95 4.33 -2.04
C LEU A 162 10.32 5.00 -1.90
N GLY A 163 11.33 4.51 -2.61
CA GLY A 163 12.73 4.87 -2.34
C GLY A 163 13.18 4.47 -0.93
N ILE A 164 12.54 3.47 -0.31
CA ILE A 164 12.81 3.00 1.06
C ILE A 164 13.02 1.49 1.06
N LYS A 165 13.85 0.99 1.98
CA LYS A 165 14.05 -0.45 2.18
C LYS A 165 12.76 -1.12 2.63
N ILE A 166 12.39 -2.22 1.99
CA ILE A 166 11.26 -3.07 2.39
C ILE A 166 11.79 -4.29 3.12
N GLU A 167 11.30 -4.55 4.33
CA GLU A 167 11.62 -5.72 5.13
C GLU A 167 10.38 -6.61 5.23
N VAL A 168 10.38 -7.74 4.52
CA VAL A 168 9.27 -8.70 4.53
C VAL A 168 9.42 -9.63 5.74
N SER A 169 8.41 -9.63 6.60
CA SER A 169 8.33 -10.54 7.74
C SER A 169 8.43 -12.00 7.31
N CYS A 170 9.17 -12.83 8.04
CA CYS A 170 9.21 -14.28 7.84
C CYS A 170 8.05 -15.02 8.53
N VAL A 171 7.18 -14.29 9.25
CA VAL A 171 5.91 -14.78 9.80
C VAL A 171 4.77 -14.13 9.03
N GLU A 172 3.91 -14.95 8.43
CA GLU A 172 2.76 -14.48 7.65
C GLU A 172 1.68 -13.86 8.54
N GLU A 173 1.41 -14.48 9.69
CA GLU A 173 0.35 -14.09 10.63
C GLU A 173 0.89 -13.24 11.77
N LEU A 174 1.40 -12.04 11.45
CA LEU A 174 1.92 -11.10 12.45
C LEU A 174 0.87 -10.66 13.46
N SER A 175 -0.41 -10.58 13.06
CA SER A 175 -1.51 -10.25 13.96
C SER A 175 -1.62 -11.25 15.12
N ALA A 176 -1.56 -12.56 14.81
CA ALA A 176 -1.59 -13.61 15.82
C ALA A 176 -0.33 -13.60 16.69
N LEU A 177 0.82 -13.37 16.08
CA LEU A 177 2.09 -13.24 16.80
C LEU A 177 2.07 -12.06 17.79
N GLY A 178 1.52 -10.91 17.41
CA GLY A 178 1.41 -9.73 18.28
C GLY A 178 0.61 -10.01 19.55
N VAL A 179 -0.51 -10.73 19.44
CA VAL A 179 -1.31 -11.18 20.59
C VAL A 179 -0.49 -12.11 21.50
N LEU A 180 0.24 -13.06 20.91
CA LEU A 180 1.12 -13.96 21.67
C LEU A 180 2.20 -13.17 22.42
N MET A 181 2.86 -12.21 21.76
CA MET A 181 3.90 -11.38 22.38
C MET A 181 3.36 -10.58 23.57
N LEU A 182 2.19 -9.93 23.41
CA LEU A 182 1.56 -9.15 24.48
C LEU A 182 1.14 -10.02 25.66
N THR A 183 0.59 -11.21 25.40
CA THR A 183 0.03 -12.07 26.47
C THR A 183 1.07 -12.91 27.19
N SER A 184 2.12 -13.36 26.49
CA SER A 184 3.15 -14.24 27.05
C SER A 184 4.43 -13.51 27.46
N GLY A 185 4.61 -12.25 27.03
CA GLY A 185 5.88 -11.53 27.17
C GLY A 185 7.01 -12.11 26.32
N PHE A 186 6.70 -13.02 25.38
CA PHE A 186 7.67 -13.63 24.49
C PHE A 186 8.20 -12.59 23.49
N GLY A 187 9.47 -12.21 23.65
CA GLY A 187 10.16 -11.36 22.68
C GLY A 187 10.74 -12.20 21.56
N MET A 188 10.48 -11.81 20.31
CA MET A 188 11.07 -12.45 19.14
C MET A 188 11.73 -11.40 18.25
N GLN A 189 13.03 -11.55 18.01
CA GLN A 189 13.73 -10.84 16.96
C GLN A 189 13.86 -11.75 15.76
N GLN A 190 13.35 -11.31 14.62
CA GLN A 190 13.51 -12.01 13.36
C GLN A 190 13.95 -11.02 12.29
N GLU A 191 14.95 -11.43 11.52
CA GLU A 191 15.38 -10.69 10.34
C GLU A 191 14.51 -11.14 9.16
N GLY A 192 13.74 -10.19 8.64
CA GLY A 192 12.98 -10.38 7.41
C GLY A 192 13.87 -10.37 6.18
N ARG A 193 13.29 -10.78 5.04
CA ARG A 193 13.96 -10.59 3.74
C ARG A 193 13.92 -9.10 3.38
N VAL A 194 15.06 -8.52 3.02
CA VAL A 194 15.17 -7.10 2.69
C VAL A 194 15.26 -6.89 1.17
N PHE A 195 14.50 -5.91 0.68
CA PHE A 195 14.57 -5.38 -0.67
C PHE A 195 15.04 -3.93 -0.58
N SER A 196 16.11 -3.58 -1.29
CA SER A 196 16.60 -2.21 -1.36
C SER A 196 16.14 -1.57 -2.66
N PRO A 197 15.84 -0.25 -2.69
CA PRO A 197 15.50 0.43 -3.92
C PRO A 197 16.63 0.30 -4.95
N GLU A 198 16.30 -0.14 -6.16
CA GLU A 198 17.22 -0.32 -7.28
C GLU A 198 17.00 0.73 -8.38
N SER A 199 15.79 1.28 -8.48
CA SER A 199 15.44 2.29 -9.48
C SER A 199 14.49 3.35 -8.94
N ASN A 200 14.43 4.52 -9.59
CA ASN A 200 13.43 5.55 -9.34
C ASN A 200 12.56 5.83 -10.59
N ASN A 201 12.44 4.84 -11.48
CA ASN A 201 11.80 5.02 -12.78
C ASN A 201 10.27 5.15 -12.68
N LEU A 202 9.71 4.91 -11.50
CA LEU A 202 8.26 4.93 -11.25
C LEU A 202 7.79 6.26 -10.63
N GLU A 203 8.68 7.22 -10.39
CA GLU A 203 8.32 8.54 -9.87
C GLU A 203 7.29 9.23 -10.79
N GLN A 204 7.56 9.22 -12.10
CA GLN A 204 6.66 9.83 -13.08
C GLN A 204 5.29 9.15 -13.09
N HIS A 205 5.25 7.83 -12.90
CA HIS A 205 3.99 7.09 -12.84
C HIS A 205 3.19 7.47 -11.59
N TYR A 206 3.87 7.60 -10.45
CA TYR A 206 3.22 8.02 -9.22
C TYR A 206 2.63 9.44 -9.32
N GLN A 207 3.40 10.39 -9.86
CA GLN A 207 2.90 11.76 -10.08
C GLN A 207 1.71 11.78 -11.05
N GLN A 208 1.79 11.03 -12.15
CA GLN A 208 0.68 10.91 -13.10
C GLN A 208 -0.56 10.27 -12.47
N TRP A 209 -0.37 9.30 -11.57
CA TRP A 209 -1.45 8.67 -10.82
C TRP A 209 -2.15 9.67 -9.90
N LEU A 210 -1.41 10.50 -9.17
CA LEU A 210 -1.98 11.57 -8.34
C LEU A 210 -2.79 12.58 -9.16
N GLU A 211 -2.30 12.97 -10.34
CA GLU A 211 -3.06 13.82 -11.26
C GLU A 211 -4.40 13.19 -11.66
N TYR A 212 -4.40 11.88 -11.95
CA TYR A 212 -5.62 11.17 -12.29
C TYR A 212 -6.59 11.02 -11.10
N ILE A 213 -6.07 10.82 -9.89
CA ILE A 213 -6.90 10.84 -8.68
C ILE A 213 -7.62 12.18 -8.57
N ASN A 214 -6.89 13.30 -8.64
CA ASN A 214 -7.48 14.64 -8.56
C ASN A 214 -8.48 14.90 -9.69
N LYS A 215 -8.14 14.49 -10.91
CA LYS A 215 -9.05 14.63 -12.06
C LYS A 215 -10.38 13.89 -11.85
N VAL A 216 -10.37 12.69 -11.28
CA VAL A 216 -11.63 11.97 -11.02
C VAL A 216 -12.43 12.65 -9.91
N ARG A 217 -11.76 13.08 -8.84
CA ARG A 217 -12.39 13.80 -7.72
C ARG A 217 -13.06 15.11 -8.14
N ASP A 218 -12.43 15.87 -9.04
CA ASP A 218 -12.95 17.16 -9.48
C ASP A 218 -14.13 17.05 -10.47
N ASN A 219 -14.40 15.86 -11.02
CA ASN A 219 -15.43 15.62 -12.04
C ASN A 219 -16.70 14.95 -11.49
N GLU A 220 -16.76 14.63 -10.20
CA GLU A 220 -17.93 14.09 -9.49
C GLU A 220 -18.59 15.14 -8.59
#